data_AF-X0THI7-F1
#
_entry.id   AF-X0THI7-F1
#
_cell.length_a   1.000
_cell.length_b   1.000
_cell.length_c   1.000
_cell.angle_alpha   90.00
_cell.angle_beta   90.00
_cell.angle_gamma   90.00
#
_symmetry.space_group_name_H-M   'P 1'
#
loop_
_entity.id
_entity.type
_entity.pdbx_description
1 polymer ?
#
loop_
_entity_poly.entity_id
_entity_poly.type
_entity_poly.pdbx_seq_one_letter_code
_entity_poly.pdbx_strand_id
1 'polypeptide(L)' 'SSTSTPIEGLYVCGASTYPGGLVTGGPGYVAANKVAEDLGLKKWWTPPPHVQRYMETYLQ' A
#
# COMPACT_ATOMS: atom_id res chain seq x y z
N SER A 1 8.00 6.22 -4.15
CA SER A 1 7.36 7.06 -3.11
C SER A 1 6.85 6.15 -2.01
N SER A 2 7.07 6.50 -0.73
CA SER A 2 6.58 5.76 0.44
C SER A 2 5.38 6.48 1.06
N THR A 3 4.52 5.76 1.79
CA THR A 3 3.44 6.34 2.60
C THR A 3 3.89 6.82 3.97
N SER A 4 5.15 6.56 4.34
CA SER A 4 5.76 6.98 5.60
C SER A 4 5.93 8.51 5.68
N THR A 5 5.71 9.07 6.86
CA THR A 5 6.08 10.45 7.17
C THR A 5 7.38 10.51 7.99
N PRO A 6 7.98 11.70 8.19
CA PRO A 6 9.11 11.85 9.11
C PRO A 6 8.78 11.55 10.58
N ILE A 7 7.49 11.47 10.93
CA ILE A 7 7.03 11.09 12.27
C ILE A 7 6.81 9.58 12.29
N GLU A 8 7.51 8.89 13.20
CA GLU A 8 7.41 7.44 13.35
C GLU A 8 5.98 7.02 13.69
N GLY A 9 5.50 5.95 13.04
CA GLY A 9 4.14 5.43 13.23
C GLY A 9 3.04 6.28 12.58
N LEU A 10 3.37 7.43 11.97
CA LEU A 10 2.43 8.24 11.21
C LEU A 10 2.59 7.98 9.70
N TYR A 11 1.48 7.58 9.08
CA TYR A 11 1.39 7.27 7.66
C TYR A 11 0.31 8.11 7.00
N VAL A 12 0.54 8.52 5.76
CA VAL A 12 -0.45 9.24 4.96
C VAL A 12 -1.15 8.29 3.99
N CYS A 13 -2.44 8.49 3.83
CA CYS A 13 -3.25 7.85 2.79
C CYS A 13 -4.26 8.88 2.25
N GLY A 14 -4.66 8.74 0.98
CA GLY A 14 -5.66 9.59 0.35
C GLY A 14 -5.28 9.97 -1.08
N ALA A 15 -6.06 10.89 -1.66
CA ALA A 15 -5.96 11.31 -3.06
C ALA A 15 -4.56 11.84 -3.44
N SER A 16 -3.89 12.50 -2.49
CA SER A 16 -2.57 13.10 -2.70
C SER A 16 -1.41 12.14 -2.41
N THR A 17 -1.69 10.88 -2.08
CA THR A 17 -0.65 9.90 -1.74
C THR A 17 -0.37 9.00 -2.94
N TYR A 18 0.82 9.15 -3.53
CA TYR A 18 1.32 8.21 -4.54
C TYR A 18 2.09 7.07 -3.85
N PRO A 19 1.89 5.80 -4.27
CA PRO A 19 1.02 5.33 -5.36
C PRO A 19 -0.43 5.09 -4.93
N GLY A 20 -1.33 5.12 -5.92
CA GLY A 20 -2.72 4.66 -5.75
C GLY A 20 -3.71 5.68 -5.23
N GLY A 21 -3.31 6.93 -4.92
CA GLY A 21 -4.17 7.95 -4.32
C GLY A 21 -5.50 8.20 -5.02
N LEU A 22 -5.53 8.16 -6.35
CA LEU A 22 -6.73 8.38 -7.16
C LEU A 22 -7.61 7.12 -7.33
N VAL A 23 -7.21 5.99 -6.74
CA VAL A 23 -7.97 4.73 -6.76
C VAL A 23 -8.67 4.58 -5.42
N THR A 24 -9.98 4.40 -5.44
CA THR A 24 -10.77 4.15 -4.22
C THR A 24 -10.19 2.97 -3.44
N GLY A 25 -9.81 3.20 -2.19
CA GLY A 25 -9.18 2.19 -1.33
C GLY A 25 -7.71 1.87 -1.66
N GLY A 26 -7.19 2.30 -2.82
CA GLY A 26 -5.80 2.14 -3.23
C GLY A 26 -4.77 2.69 -2.23
N PRO A 27 -4.84 3.97 -1.82
CA PRO A 27 -3.82 4.51 -0.92
C PRO A 27 -3.91 3.91 0.48
N GLY A 28 -5.11 3.53 0.92
CA GLY A 28 -5.32 2.81 2.18
C GLY A 28 -4.67 1.43 2.15
N TYR A 29 -4.80 0.70 1.05
CA TYR A 29 -4.14 -0.60 0.87
C TYR A 29 -2.62 -0.47 0.94
N VAL A 30 -2.03 0.52 0.26
CA VAL A 30 -0.58 0.76 0.30
C VAL A 30 -0.12 1.13 1.72
N ALA A 31 -0.83 2.03 2.40
CA ALA A 31 -0.51 2.41 3.77
C ALA A 31 -0.61 1.23 4.74
N ALA A 32 -1.65 0.40 4.65
CA ALA A 32 -1.83 -0.77 5.49
C ALA A 32 -0.71 -1.80 5.32
N ASN A 33 -0.21 -2.00 4.09
CA ASN A 33 0.95 -2.86 3.84
C ASN A 33 2.19 -2.31 4.56
N LYS A 34 2.43 -0.99 4.46
CA LYS A 34 3.58 -0.36 5.09
C LYS A 34 3.54 -0.43 6.62
N VAL A 35 2.37 -0.20 7.22
CA VAL A 35 2.15 -0.37 8.66
C VAL A 35 2.47 -1.81 9.10
N ALA A 36 1.96 -2.81 8.37
CA ALA A 36 2.22 -4.21 8.70
C ALA A 36 3.71 -4.57 8.59
N GLU A 37 4.40 -4.05 7.57
CA GLU A 37 5.84 -4.25 7.38
C GLU A 37 6.67 -3.62 8.50
N ASP A 38 6.37 -2.38 8.88
CA ASP A 38 7.09 -1.67 9.94
C ASP A 38 6.86 -2.31 11.33
N LEU A 39 5.68 -2.88 11.56
CA LEU A 39 5.35 -3.61 12.79
C LEU A 39 5.76 -5.10 12.76
N GLY A 40 6.31 -5.60 11.65
CA GLY A 40 6.68 -7.02 11.49
C GLY A 40 5.48 -7.99 11.51
N LEU A 41 4.30 -7.52 11.16
CA LEU A 41 3.06 -8.29 11.18
C LEU A 41 2.91 -9.15 9.91
N LYS A 42 2.40 -10.37 10.09
CA LYS A 42 2.00 -11.22 8.96
C LYS A 42 0.71 -10.67 8.34
N LYS A 43 0.80 -10.23 7.09
CA LYS A 43 -0.36 -9.83 6.28
C LYS A 43 -1.25 -11.04 6.00
N TRP A 44 -2.52 -10.97 6.38
CA TRP A 44 -3.52 -12.02 6.14
C TRP A 44 -4.35 -11.78 4.89
N TRP A 45 -4.30 -10.56 4.34
CA TRP A 45 -4.93 -10.21 3.08
C TRP A 45 -3.98 -10.44 1.92
N THR A 46 -4.56 -10.74 0.76
CA THR A 46 -3.85 -10.84 -0.51
C THR A 46 -4.39 -9.78 -1.47
N PRO A 47 -3.57 -9.26 -2.41
CA PRO A 47 -4.09 -8.40 -3.47
C PRO A 47 -5.23 -9.11 -4.23
N PRO A 48 -6.24 -8.40 -4.75
CA PRO A 48 -7.25 -9.00 -5.59
C PRO A 48 -6.65 -9.66 -6.86
N PRO A 49 -7.30 -10.69 -7.46
CA PRO A 49 -6.72 -11.43 -8.59
C PRO A 49 -6.29 -10.57 -9.79
N HIS A 50 -7.03 -9.50 -10.08
CA HIS A 50 -6.68 -8.57 -11.17
C HIS A 50 -5.42 -7.75 -10.86
N VAL A 51 -5.19 -7.41 -9.59
CA VAL A 51 -3.94 -6.76 -9.15
C VAL A 51 -2.79 -7.76 -9.21
N GLN A 52 -3.00 -9.00 -8.77
CA GLN A 52 -1.97 -10.06 -8.86
C GLN A 52 -1.53 -10.28 -10.31
N ARG A 53 -2.49 -10.42 -11.24
CA ARG A 53 -2.20 -10.55 -12.68
C ARG A 53 -1.42 -9.36 -13.22
N TYR A 54 -1.79 -8.14 -12.82
CA TYR A 54 -1.05 -6.93 -13.18
C TYR A 54 0.41 -7.00 -12.66
N MET A 55 0.61 -7.37 -11.39
CA MET A 55 1.94 -7.50 -10.81
C MET A 55 2.80 -8.53 -11.55
N GLU A 56 2.25 -9.72 -11.83
CA GLU A 56 2.93 -10.78 -12.59
C GLU A 56 3.33 -10.36 -14.00
N THR A 57 2.48 -9.56 -14.66
CA THR A 57 2.68 -9.14 -16.06
C THR A 57 3.64 -7.97 -16.17
N TYR A 58 3.59 -7.01 -15.24
CA TYR A 58 4.21 -5.69 -15.41
C TYR A 58 5.24 -5.31 -14.33
N LEU A 59 5.29 -6.01 -13.20
CA LEU A 59 6.15 -5.67 -12.05
C LEU A 59 7.16 -6.79 -11.73
N GLN A 60 7.66 -7.50 -12.75
CA GLN A 60 8.73 -8.51 -12.58
C GLN A 60 9.97 -7.92 -11.91
#